data_AF-A0A7X3WEL8-F1
#
_entry.id   AF-A0A7X3WEL8-F1
#
_cell.length_a   1.000
_cell.length_b   1.000
_cell.length_c   1.000
_cell.angle_alpha   90.00
_cell.angle_beta   90.00
_cell.angle_gamma   90.00
#
_symmetry.space_group_name_H-M   'P 1'
#
loop_
_entity.id
_entity.type
_entity.pdbx_description
1 polymer ?
#
loop_
_entity_poly.entity_id
_entity_poly.type
_entity_poly.pdbx_seq_one_letter_code
_entity_poly.pdbx_strand_id
1 'polypeptide(L)'
;MELYLNPSDVAEVIGVDEEIIRQTINRKHPDIEPYLRVSAAPSEDDEENTEAILQLRIDGLAPLITQLSYNIPTDDIIENLICQIVHIAYLRETNEKLELDISELKEKINALHEERADLRVQINMLQEEKSKSWVDRLFKSGD
;
A
#
# COMPACT_ATOMS: atom_id res chain seq x y z
N MET A 1 -1.05 12.30 -7.99
CA MET A 1 0.02 12.68 -7.05
C MET A 1 1.31 12.61 -7.87
N GLU A 2 1.99 13.73 -8.12
CA GLU A 2 3.25 13.69 -8.88
C GLU A 2 4.35 13.18 -7.96
N LEU A 3 4.64 11.88 -8.05
CA LEU A 3 5.71 11.27 -7.27
C LEU A 3 7.04 11.52 -8.00
N TYR A 4 7.93 12.22 -7.31
CA TYR A 4 9.32 12.39 -7.72
C TYR A 4 10.21 11.62 -6.77
N LEU A 5 11.20 10.96 -7.33
CA LEU A 5 12.11 10.07 -6.65
C LEU A 5 13.51 10.68 -6.62
N ASN A 6 14.20 10.54 -5.50
CA ASN A 6 15.62 10.86 -5.45
C ASN A 6 16.42 9.79 -6.20
N PRO A 7 17.67 10.07 -6.61
CA PRO A 7 18.52 9.08 -7.26
C PRO A 7 18.64 7.77 -6.46
N SER A 8 18.67 7.85 -5.12
CA SER A 8 18.66 6.69 -4.22
C SER A 8 17.40 5.82 -4.36
N ASP A 9 16.23 6.46 -4.41
CA ASP A 9 14.95 5.75 -4.51
C ASP A 9 14.80 5.13 -5.91
N VAL A 10 15.29 5.82 -6.94
CA VAL A 10 15.34 5.31 -8.32
C VAL A 10 16.29 4.10 -8.42
N ALA A 11 17.45 4.17 -7.76
CA ALA A 11 18.42 3.10 -7.69
C ALA A 11 17.83 1.83 -7.06
N GLU A 12 17.10 1.98 -5.95
CA GLU A 12 16.39 0.87 -5.30
C GLU A 12 15.31 0.27 -6.20
N VAL A 13 14.50 1.11 -6.86
CA VAL A 13 13.41 0.66 -7.74
C VAL A 13 13.94 -0.07 -8.99
N ILE A 14 15.01 0.44 -9.59
CA ILE A 14 15.59 -0.15 -10.81
C ILE A 14 16.56 -1.29 -10.46
N GLY A 15 17.09 -1.34 -9.23
CA GLY A 15 18.12 -2.29 -8.80
C GLY A 15 19.48 -2.04 -9.48
N VAL A 16 19.86 -0.77 -9.60
CA VAL A 16 21.12 -0.32 -10.23
C VAL A 16 21.82 0.62 -9.25
N ASP A 17 23.16 0.66 -9.28
CA ASP A 17 23.95 1.55 -8.41
C ASP A 17 23.52 3.02 -8.55
N GLU A 18 23.34 3.70 -7.41
CA GLU A 18 22.93 5.11 -7.36
C GLU A 18 23.85 6.02 -8.18
N GLU A 19 25.15 5.74 -8.20
CA GLU A 19 26.12 6.53 -8.95
C GLU A 19 25.86 6.43 -10.46
N ILE A 20 25.45 5.26 -10.96
CA ILE A 20 25.07 5.08 -12.36
C ILE A 20 23.80 5.88 -12.68
N ILE A 21 22.83 5.91 -11.76
CA ILE A 21 21.62 6.72 -11.89
C ILE A 21 21.96 8.21 -11.95
N ARG A 22 22.78 8.70 -11.01
CA ARG A 22 23.24 10.11 -10.95
C ARG A 22 23.96 10.50 -12.23
N GLN A 23 24.92 9.70 -12.69
CA GLN A 23 25.64 9.95 -13.93
C GLN A 23 24.71 9.99 -15.14
N THR A 24 23.72 9.10 -15.21
CA THR A 24 22.79 9.04 -16.35
C THR A 24 21.83 10.22 -16.37
N ILE A 25 21.33 10.63 -15.19
CA ILE A 25 20.47 11.81 -15.04
C ILE A 25 21.24 13.11 -15.33
N ASN A 26 22.48 13.23 -14.85
CA ASN A 26 23.33 14.40 -15.05
C ASN A 26 23.71 14.64 -16.53
N ARG A 27 23.67 13.60 -17.37
CA ARG A 27 23.86 13.74 -18.83
C ARG A 27 22.71 14.52 -19.50
N LYS A 28 21.58 14.73 -18.82
CA LYS A 28 20.39 15.45 -19.33
C LYS A 28 19.99 15.00 -20.73
N HIS A 29 19.80 13.69 -20.90
CA HIS A 29 19.34 13.13 -22.17
C HIS A 29 17.98 13.76 -22.55
N PRO A 30 17.73 14.10 -23.84
CA PRO A 30 16.49 14.76 -24.28
C PRO A 30 15.21 14.03 -23.87
N ASP A 31 15.26 12.70 -23.81
CA ASP A 31 14.11 11.86 -23.41
C ASP A 31 13.89 11.80 -21.89
N ILE A 32 14.86 12.19 -21.08
CA ILE A 32 14.81 12.15 -19.61
C ILE A 32 14.60 13.55 -19.03
N GLU A 33 15.21 14.57 -19.64
CA GLU A 33 15.16 15.97 -19.18
C GLU A 33 13.75 16.51 -18.86
N PRO A 34 12.69 16.19 -19.63
CA PRO A 34 11.33 16.63 -19.33
C PRO A 34 10.76 16.11 -18.00
N TYR A 35 11.39 15.08 -17.42
CA TYR A 35 10.97 14.41 -16.19
C TYR A 35 11.83 14.79 -14.98
N LEU A 36 12.86 15.63 -15.18
CA LEU A 36 13.77 16.04 -14.13
C LEU A 36 13.32 17.33 -13.45
N ARG A 37 13.53 17.41 -12.14
CA ARG A 37 13.45 18.66 -11.38
C ARG A 37 14.62 18.80 -10.44
N VAL A 38 15.02 20.03 -10.15
CA VAL A 38 16.01 20.34 -9.13
C VAL A 38 15.30 20.44 -7.78
N SER A 39 15.71 19.65 -6.79
CA SER A 39 15.10 19.70 -5.44
C SER A 39 15.87 20.57 -4.45
N ALA A 40 17.17 20.78 -4.68
CA ALA A 40 18.01 21.71 -3.94
C ALA A 40 18.87 22.48 -4.94
N ALA A 41 18.77 23.82 -4.93
CA ALA A 41 19.68 24.69 -5.64
C ALA A 41 20.97 24.84 -4.82
N PRO A 42 22.15 24.96 -5.44
CA PRO A 42 23.38 25.26 -4.73
C PRO A 42 23.23 26.57 -3.93
N SER A 43 23.65 26.59 -2.67
CA SER A 43 23.79 27.84 -1.91
C SER A 43 24.95 28.65 -2.50
N GLU A 44 24.74 29.93 -2.77
CA GLU A 44 25.82 30.82 -3.26
C GLU A 44 26.91 31.08 -2.20
N ASP A 45 26.69 30.65 -0.95
CA ASP A 45 27.52 30.98 0.21
C ASP A 45 28.47 29.86 0.69
N ASP A 46 28.42 28.65 0.10
CA ASP A 46 29.30 27.55 0.50
C ASP A 46 30.29 27.17 -0.63
N GLU A 47 31.57 27.50 -0.43
CA GLU A 47 32.69 27.10 -1.31
C GLU A 47 32.93 25.56 -1.34
N GLU A 48 32.10 24.76 -0.66
CA GLU A 48 32.08 23.29 -0.73
C GLU A 48 30.83 22.79 -1.48
N ASN A 49 30.85 22.98 -2.81
CA ASN A 49 30.29 22.08 -3.83
C ASN A 49 29.00 21.30 -3.44
N THR A 50 27.91 21.99 -3.09
CA THR A 50 26.58 21.35 -3.00
C THR A 50 26.02 21.13 -4.41
N GLU A 51 26.34 19.98 -5.01
CA GLU A 51 25.80 19.59 -6.31
C GLU A 51 24.26 19.59 -6.28
N ALA A 52 23.65 20.22 -7.29
CA ALA A 52 22.20 20.28 -7.41
C ALA A 52 21.61 18.86 -7.51
N ILE A 53 20.80 18.47 -6.52
CA ILE A 53 20.17 17.15 -6.51
C ILE A 53 19.00 17.15 -7.51
N LEU A 54 19.14 16.34 -8.55
CA LEU A 54 18.11 16.11 -9.55
C LEU A 54 17.20 14.96 -9.10
N GLN A 55 15.91 15.24 -9.05
CA GLN A 55 14.86 14.25 -8.81
C GLN A 55 14.17 13.88 -10.12
N LEU A 56 13.79 12.61 -10.23
CA LEU A 56 13.12 12.06 -11.41
C LEU A 56 11.64 11.82 -11.11
N ARG A 57 10.74 12.31 -11.98
CA ARG A 57 9.33 11.92 -11.93
C ARG A 57 9.17 10.45 -12.26
N ILE A 58 8.22 9.75 -11.63
CA ILE A 58 7.93 8.33 -11.90
C ILE A 58 7.82 7.99 -13.40
N ASP A 59 7.18 8.83 -14.20
CA ASP A 59 6.99 8.56 -15.64
C ASP A 59 8.32 8.56 -16.42
N GLY A 60 9.35 9.21 -15.88
CA GLY A 60 10.70 9.23 -16.42
C GLY A 60 11.51 7.96 -16.16
N LEU A 61 10.98 7.00 -15.37
CA LEU A 61 11.65 5.72 -15.12
C LEU A 61 11.83 4.91 -16.41
N ALA A 62 10.80 4.83 -17.25
CA ALA A 62 10.87 4.08 -18.50
C ALA A 62 11.96 4.58 -19.47
N PRO A 63 12.05 5.89 -19.81
CA PRO A 63 13.15 6.38 -20.63
C PRO A 63 14.51 6.25 -19.93
N LEU A 64 14.59 6.40 -18.60
CA LEU A 64 15.83 6.16 -17.86
C LEU A 64 16.30 4.71 -17.97
N ILE A 65 15.43 3.73 -17.72
CA ILE A 65 15.73 2.30 -17.86
C ILE A 65 16.17 1.99 -19.29
N THR A 66 15.55 2.61 -20.30
CA THR A 66 15.96 2.48 -21.69
C THR A 66 17.40 2.96 -21.89
N GLN A 67 17.77 4.12 -21.36
CA GLN A 67 19.14 4.63 -21.43
C GLN A 67 20.15 3.76 -20.68
N LEU A 68 19.75 3.22 -19.52
CA LEU A 68 20.57 2.31 -18.72
C LEU A 68 20.77 0.96 -19.42
N SER A 69 19.75 0.45 -20.11
CA SER A 69 19.78 -0.86 -20.77
C SER A 69 20.83 -0.97 -21.88
N TYR A 70 21.27 0.16 -22.45
CA TYR A 70 22.38 0.18 -23.40
C TYR A 70 23.75 -0.11 -22.76
N ASN A 71 23.87 0.01 -21.43
CA ASN A 71 25.10 -0.21 -20.67
C ASN A 71 24.99 -1.34 -19.62
N ILE A 72 23.85 -2.00 -19.48
CA ILE A 72 23.63 -3.12 -18.55
C ILE A 72 23.56 -4.42 -19.37
N PRO A 73 24.28 -5.50 -18.98
CA PRO A 73 24.09 -6.82 -19.58
C PRO A 73 22.61 -7.22 -19.53
N THR A 74 22.06 -7.66 -20.66
CA THR A 74 20.63 -8.01 -20.75
C THR A 74 20.23 -9.07 -19.70
N ASP A 75 21.16 -9.93 -19.30
CA ASP A 75 20.96 -10.95 -18.27
C ASP A 75 20.62 -10.36 -16.89
N ASP A 76 21.27 -9.25 -16.48
CA ASP A 76 21.02 -8.59 -15.19
C ASP A 76 19.64 -7.92 -15.17
N ILE A 77 19.21 -7.35 -16.31
CA ILE A 77 17.87 -6.78 -16.48
C ILE A 77 16.82 -7.90 -16.37
N ILE A 78 17.07 -9.03 -17.02
CA ILE A 78 16.17 -10.18 -17.00
C ILE A 78 16.04 -10.73 -15.57
N GLU A 79 17.15 -10.90 -14.83
CA GLU A 79 17.12 -11.39 -13.46
C GLU A 79 16.30 -10.48 -12.54
N ASN A 80 16.47 -9.16 -12.65
CA ASN A 80 15.71 -8.20 -11.87
C ASN A 80 14.21 -8.25 -12.20
N LEU A 81 13.86 -8.28 -13.49
CA LEU A 81 12.47 -8.41 -13.92
C LEU A 81 11.83 -9.72 -13.43
N ILE A 82 12.56 -10.82 -13.41
CA ILE A 82 12.09 -12.10 -12.85
C ILE A 82 11.80 -11.93 -11.35
N CYS A 83 12.72 -11.33 -10.59
CA CYS A 83 12.52 -11.06 -9.17
C CYS A 83 11.27 -10.20 -8.91
N GLN A 84 11.08 -9.14 -9.70
CA GLN A 84 9.90 -8.28 -9.62
C GLN A 84 8.60 -9.04 -9.94
N ILE A 85 8.59 -9.86 -10.99
CA ILE A 85 7.42 -10.67 -11.37
C ILE A 85 7.07 -11.66 -10.26
N VAL A 86 8.06 -12.35 -9.68
CA VAL A 86 7.85 -13.29 -8.56
C VAL A 86 7.29 -12.56 -7.35
N HIS A 87 7.84 -11.40 -7.01
CA HIS A 87 7.34 -10.60 -5.89
C HIS A 87 5.89 -10.13 -6.13
N ILE A 88 5.55 -9.67 -7.34
CA ILE A 88 4.18 -9.29 -7.69
C ILE A 88 3.23 -10.49 -7.62
N ALA A 89 3.65 -11.67 -8.08
CA ALA A 89 2.83 -12.87 -8.00
C ALA A 89 2.53 -13.25 -6.55
N TYR A 90 3.54 -13.21 -5.68
CA TYR A 90 3.37 -13.44 -4.24
C TYR A 90 2.42 -12.41 -3.62
N LEU A 91 2.60 -11.11 -3.92
CA LEU A 91 1.72 -10.06 -3.41
C LEU A 91 0.27 -10.26 -3.85
N ARG A 92 0.02 -10.68 -5.10
CA ARG A 92 -1.32 -11.00 -5.59
C ARG A 92 -1.96 -12.14 -4.81
N GLU A 93 -1.25 -13.26 -4.63
CA GLU A 93 -1.74 -14.40 -3.86
C GLU A 93 -2.08 -13.99 -2.41
N THR A 94 -1.21 -13.20 -1.77
CA THR A 94 -1.47 -12.72 -0.41
C THR A 94 -2.68 -11.77 -0.34
N ASN A 95 -2.87 -10.91 -1.34
CA ASN A 95 -4.04 -10.04 -1.40
C ASN A 95 -5.33 -10.84 -1.59
N GLU A 96 -5.34 -11.80 -2.52
CA GLU A 96 -6.50 -12.69 -2.74
C GLU A 96 -6.87 -13.44 -1.45
N LYS A 97 -5.87 -13.93 -0.71
CA LYS A 97 -6.10 -14.57 0.59
C LYS A 97 -6.70 -13.60 1.62
N LEU A 98 -6.15 -12.38 1.71
CA LEU A 98 -6.67 -11.36 2.63
C LEU A 98 -8.10 -10.94 2.28
N GLU A 99 -8.44 -10.86 0.99
CA GLU A 99 -9.81 -10.57 0.55
C GLU A 99 -10.80 -11.67 0.95
N LEU A 100 -10.37 -12.93 0.89
CA LEU A 100 -11.14 -14.07 1.36
C LEU A 100 -11.35 -14.01 2.87
N ASP A 101 -10.27 -13.81 3.63
CA ASP A 101 -10.33 -13.67 5.11
C ASP A 101 -11.25 -12.52 5.53
N ILE A 102 -11.20 -11.38 4.84
CA ILE A 102 -12.09 -10.24 5.07
C ILE A 102 -13.56 -10.62 4.84
N SER A 103 -13.82 -11.39 3.80
CA SER A 103 -15.18 -11.83 3.45
C SER A 103 -15.74 -12.78 4.51
N GLU A 104 -14.95 -13.76 4.95
CA GLU A 104 -15.33 -14.67 6.04
C GLU A 104 -15.57 -13.94 7.37
N LEU A 105 -14.71 -12.97 7.70
CA LEU A 105 -14.88 -12.18 8.92
C LEU A 105 -16.14 -11.32 8.88
N LYS A 106 -16.50 -10.76 7.72
CA LYS A 106 -17.76 -10.03 7.55
C LYS A 106 -18.97 -10.93 7.74
N GLU A 107 -18.95 -12.15 7.20
CA GLU A 107 -20.03 -13.13 7.41
C GLU A 107 -20.16 -13.50 8.88
N LYS A 108 -19.05 -13.79 9.56
CA LYS A 108 -19.04 -14.09 11.01
C LYS A 108 -19.60 -12.92 11.84
N ILE A 109 -19.23 -11.68 11.51
CA ILE A 109 -19.77 -10.50 12.19
C ILE A 109 -21.28 -10.39 12.01
N ASN A 110 -21.79 -10.63 10.80
CA ASN A 110 -23.22 -10.58 10.53
C ASN A 110 -23.97 -11.67 11.30
N ALA A 111 -23.48 -12.91 11.27
CA ALA A 111 -24.08 -14.02 12.01
C ALA A 111 -24.13 -13.74 13.53
N LEU A 112 -23.05 -13.23 14.11
CA LEU A 112 -23.02 -12.85 15.53
C LEU A 112 -23.97 -11.67 15.84
N HIS A 113 -24.19 -10.77 14.88
CA HIS A 113 -25.12 -9.67 15.06
C HIS A 113 -26.57 -10.17 15.10
N GLU A 114 -26.92 -11.11 14.21
CA GLU A 114 -28.21 -11.79 14.18
C GLU A 114 -28.45 -12.59 15.46
N GLU A 115 -27.48 -13.42 15.87
CA GLU A 115 -27.57 -14.18 17.12
C GLU A 115 -27.76 -13.26 18.33
N ARG A 116 -27.04 -12.14 18.38
CA ARG A 116 -27.21 -11.15 19.45
C ARG A 116 -28.60 -10.52 19.43
N ALA A 117 -29.18 -10.29 18.25
CA ALA A 117 -30.53 -9.74 18.13
C ALA A 117 -31.57 -10.76 18.63
N ASP A 118 -31.44 -12.03 18.22
CA ASP A 118 -32.31 -13.13 18.65
C ASP A 118 -32.26 -13.34 20.16
N LEU A 119 -31.06 -13.35 20.75
CA LEU A 119 -30.88 -13.47 22.19
C LEU A 119 -31.54 -12.31 22.94
N ARG A 120 -31.48 -11.07 22.41
CA ARG A 120 -32.19 -9.93 23.02
C ARG A 120 -33.70 -10.12 22.98
N VAL A 121 -34.25 -10.62 21.88
CA VAL A 121 -35.69 -10.93 21.77
C VAL A 121 -36.09 -11.98 22.80
N GLN A 122 -35.32 -13.08 22.91
CA GLN A 122 -35.58 -14.14 23.89
C GLN A 122 -35.51 -13.62 25.33
N ILE A 123 -34.53 -12.78 25.67
CA ILE A 123 -34.42 -12.16 26.99
C ILE A 123 -35.67 -11.32 27.30
N ASN A 124 -36.12 -10.50 26.35
CA ASN A 124 -37.30 -9.66 26.54
C ASN A 124 -38.56 -10.51 26.74
N MET A 125 -38.76 -11.57 25.95
CA MET A 125 -39.89 -12.49 26.11
C MET A 125 -39.90 -13.16 27.49
N LEU A 126 -38.75 -13.67 27.94
CA LEU A 126 -38.63 -14.30 29.26
C LEU A 126 -38.88 -13.30 30.41
N GLN A 127 -38.45 -12.04 30.25
CA GLN A 127 -38.73 -10.98 31.22
C GLN A 127 -40.22 -10.63 31.29
N GLU A 128 -40.90 -10.57 30.14
CA GLU A 128 -42.36 -10.35 30.08
C GLU A 128 -43.14 -11.51 30.68
N GLU A 129 -42.78 -12.77 30.34
CA GLU A 129 -43.42 -13.97 30.90
C GLU A 129 -43.24 -14.04 32.41
N LYS A 130 -42.03 -13.78 32.91
CA LYS A 130 -41.76 -13.69 34.34
C LYS A 130 -42.65 -12.61 34.97
N SER A 131 -42.70 -11.41 34.39
CA SER A 131 -43.51 -10.31 34.92
C SER A 131 -45.01 -10.65 34.99
N LYS A 132 -45.56 -11.26 33.93
CA LYS A 132 -46.95 -11.77 33.90
C LYS A 132 -47.18 -12.84 34.96
N SER A 133 -46.27 -13.79 35.10
CA SER A 133 -46.36 -14.84 36.14
C SER A 133 -46.31 -14.27 37.56
N TRP A 134 -45.56 -13.20 37.82
CA TRP A 134 -45.55 -12.53 39.13
C TRP A 134 -46.87 -11.83 39.40
N VAL A 135 -47.40 -11.10 38.42
CA VAL A 135 -48.71 -10.44 38.47
C VAL A 135 -49.82 -11.46 38.77
N ASP A 136 -49.88 -12.56 38.03
CA ASP A 136 -50.90 -13.60 38.23
C ASP A 136 -50.86 -14.22 39.62
N ARG A 137 -49.67 -14.42 40.21
CA ARG A 137 -49.54 -14.94 41.58
C ARG A 137 -49.97 -13.95 42.64
N LEU A 138 -49.70 -12.66 42.43
CA LEU A 138 -50.07 -11.59 43.35
C LEU A 138 -51.60 -11.41 43.42
N PHE A 139 -52.28 -11.48 42.27
CA PHE A 139 -53.73 -11.30 42.21
C PHE A 139 -54.54 -12.59 42.49
N LYS A 140 -53.95 -13.79 42.37
CA LYS A 140 -54.60 -15.06 42.78
C LYS A 140 -54.53 -15.36 44.27
N SER A 141 -53.67 -14.69 45.03
CA SER A 141 -53.49 -14.93 46.47
C SER A 141 -54.28 -13.94 47.36
N GLY A 142 -55.14 -13.12 46.75
CA GLY A 142 -55.87 -12.03 47.41
C GLY A 142 -57.39 -12.20 47.53
N ASP A 143 -57.95 -13.31 47.02
CA ASP A 143 -59.35 -13.75 47.23
C ASP A 143 -59.38 -14.95 48.20
#